data_AF-A0A0A0N3H9-F1
#
_entry.id   AF-A0A0A0N3H9-F1
#
_cell.length_a   1.000
_cell.length_b   1.000
_cell.length_c   1.000
_cell.angle_alpha   90.00
_cell.angle_beta   90.00
_cell.angle_gamma   90.00
#
_symmetry.space_group_name_H-M   'P 1'
#
loop_
_entity.id
_entity.type
_entity.pdbx_description
1 polymer ?
#
loop_
_entity_poly.entity_id
_entity_poly.type
_entity_poly.pdbx_seq_one_letter_code
_entity_poly.pdbx_strand_id
1 'polypeptide(L)' 'MHPLGRMGEVDDVVNAIIYLENAPFVTGEIVHVDGGQNAGH' A
#
# COMPACT_ATOMS: atom_id res chain seq x y z
N MET A 1 10.57 5.76 -10.45
CA MET A 1 10.59 6.81 -9.41
C MET A 1 9.19 6.91 -8.86
N HIS A 2 9.00 6.57 -7.59
CA HIS A 2 7.70 6.58 -6.92
C HIS A 2 7.28 8.01 -6.54
N PRO A 3 5.99 8.41 -6.70
CA PRO A 3 5.48 9.74 -6.34
C PRO A 3 5.85 10.23 -4.96
N LEU A 4 5.97 9.33 -3.97
CA LEU A 4 6.35 9.70 -2.61
C LEU A 4 7.83 10.12 -2.44
N GLY A 5 8.67 9.98 -3.47
CA GLY A 5 10.03 10.53 -3.49
C GLY A 5 11.00 9.93 -2.45
N ARG A 6 10.60 8.84 -1.78
CA ARG A 6 11.43 8.07 -0.84
C ARG A 6 11.36 6.58 -1.16
N MET A 7 12.35 5.84 -0.68
CA MET A 7 12.26 4.37 -0.66
C MET A 7 11.21 3.94 0.36
N GLY A 8 10.42 2.93 0.00
CA GLY A 8 9.52 2.27 0.93
C GLY A 8 10.31 1.49 1.98
N GLU A 9 9.75 1.40 3.19
CA GLU A 9 10.30 0.62 4.29
C GLU A 9 9.37 -0.55 4.60
N VAL A 10 9.88 -1.55 5.34
CA VAL A 10 9.08 -2.72 5.75
C VAL A 10 7.83 -2.27 6.51
N ASP A 11 7.93 -1.22 7.31
CA ASP A 11 6.83 -0.68 8.10
C ASP A 11 5.67 -0.16 7.23
N ASP A 12 5.92 0.28 5.99
CA ASP A 12 4.85 0.70 5.07
C ASP A 12 3.95 -0.49 4.71
N VAL A 13 4.54 -1.67 4.51
CA VAL A 13 3.80 -2.91 4.21
C VAL A 13 3.08 -3.44 5.44
N VAL A 14 3.74 -3.42 6.60
CA VAL A 14 3.14 -3.86 7.87
C VAL A 14 1.89 -3.05 8.21
N ASN A 15 1.97 -1.71 8.08
CA ASN A 15 0.83 -0.85 8.34
C ASN A 15 -0.33 -1.08 7.36
N ALA A 16 -0.05 -1.38 6.09
CA ALA A 16 -1.09 -1.74 5.13
C ALA A 16 -1.79 -3.06 5.47
N ILE A 17 -1.05 -4.05 5.99
CA ILE A 17 -1.63 -5.31 6.48
C ILE A 17 -2.53 -5.06 7.69
N ILE A 18 -2.06 -4.30 8.68
CA ILE A 18 -2.86 -3.94 9.87
C ILE A 18 -4.12 -3.17 9.45
N TYR A 19 -4.04 -2.29 8.45
CA TYR A 19 -5.22 -1.62 7.91
C TYR A 19 -6.24 -2.63 7.33
N LEU A 20 -5.80 -3.59 6.50
CA LEU A 20 -6.66 -4.61 5.91
C LEU A 20 -7.26 -5.57 6.93
N GLU A 21 -6.48 -5.97 7.94
CA GLU A 21 -6.94 -6.79 9.06
C GLU A 21 -8.16 -6.15 9.76
N ASN A 22 -8.18 -4.82 9.87
CA ASN A 22 -9.24 -4.06 10.51
C ASN A 22 -10.39 -3.64 9.57
N ALA A 23 -10.40 -4.09 8.31
CA ALA A 23 -11.38 -3.72 7.29
C ALA A 23 -12.26 -4.91 6.85
N PRO A 24 -13.18 -5.40 7.69
CA PRO A 24 -13.90 -6.68 7.47
C PRO A 24 -14.82 -6.70 6.25
N PHE A 25 -15.10 -5.55 5.64
CA PHE A 25 -15.93 -5.43 4.44
C PHE A 25 -15.11 -5.22 3.16
N VAL A 26 -13.77 -5.21 3.24
CA VAL A 26 -12.88 -5.13 2.08
C VAL A 26 -12.49 -6.53 1.66
N THR A 27 -12.81 -6.91 0.42
CA THR A 27 -12.50 -8.23 -0.14
C THR A 27 -12.34 -8.14 -1.65
N GLY A 28 -11.56 -9.05 -2.24
CA GLY A 28 -11.32 -9.09 -3.69
C GLY A 28 -10.38 -8.01 -4.23
N GLU A 29 -9.81 -7.17 -3.37
CA GLU A 29 -8.98 -6.04 -3.76
C GLU A 29 -7.48 -6.35 -3.71
N ILE A 30 -6.70 -5.72 -4.60
CA ILE A 30 -5.23 -5.72 -4.57
C ILE A 30 -4.77 -4.34 -4.10
N VAL A 31 -4.21 -4.27 -2.89
CA VAL A 31 -3.66 -3.03 -2.33
C VAL A 31 -2.19 -2.90 -2.71
N HIS A 32 -1.87 -1.84 -3.45
CA HIS A 32 -0.50 -1.53 -3.84
C HIS A 32 0.19 -0.69 -2.76
N VAL A 33 1.33 -1.18 -2.27
CA VAL A 33 2.20 -0.47 -1.33
C VAL A 33 3.53 -0.18 -2.03
N ASP A 34 3.52 0.83 -2.88
CA ASP A 34 4.58 1.07 -3.86
C ASP A 34 4.96 2.54 -3.97
N GLY A 35 4.64 3.34 -2.96
CA GLY A 35 4.91 4.78 -3.01
C GLY A 35 4.16 5.54 -4.12
N GLY A 36 3.18 4.91 -4.78
CA GLY A 36 2.40 5.44 -5.90
C GLY A 36 2.93 5.09 -7.30
N GLN A 37 3.86 4.11 -7.47
CA GLN A 37 4.38 3.78 -8.81
C GLN A 37 3.29 3.46 -9.81
N ASN A 38 2.30 2.70 -9.36
CA ASN A 38 1.23 2.17 -10.19
C ASN A 38 0.07 3.16 -10.33
N ALA A 39 0.13 4.33 -9.68
CA ALA A 39 -0.93 5.34 -9.72
C ALA A 39 -0.89 6.25 -10.96
N GLY A 40 0.09 6.06 -11.86
CA GLY A 40 0.25 6.84 -13.09
C GLY A 40 0.20 5.98 -14.35
N HIS A 41 -1.02 5.67 -14.81
CA HIS A 41 -1.33 5.34 -16.20
C HIS A 41 -2.60 6.07 -16.61
#